data_AF-A0A965N168-F1
#
_entry.id   AF-A0A965N168-F1
#
_cell.length_a   1.000
_cell.length_b   1.000
_cell.length_c   1.000
_cell.angle_alpha   90.00
_cell.angle_beta   90.00
_cell.angle_gamma   90.00
#
_symmetry.space_group_name_H-M   'P 1'
#
loop_
_entity.id
_entity.type
_entity.pdbx_description
1 polymer ?
#
loop_
_entity_poly.entity_id
_entity_poly.type
_entity_poly.pdbx_seq_one_letter_code
_entity_poly.pdbx_strand_id
1 'polypeptide(L)'
;MQTCNRCIYHSDIPKITFNTEGICNYCEQYDSMNSQYPTGEAGRKIINAYVEIMKKDGMGKPYDVVIGVSGGCDSSYMLHLAKNVYGLRVLAVHFDNTYNSKIAVENIKTIIDKLNIDLFTYVVDNSEFEAIQRSLLKASVPEFEAATDLALATTHYMACEKYGVKHIWEGHSFRTEGVSPPGWFYMDAKYIKSIHKKFGDGKIKSTPLLWLSKWIKWMVVNKIKKFRPLYYMDYNKDETKKFLTKEYGWQWYGGHHMENRTAYFINNYYLPVKFGIDLRWCEYSALVRSGQMSRDEALQKIKEPKPFEKDLLTEIKTRLSYDDKQWDGIMNAPNKHYTDYPTYKRTFERLRPFFFLLYKKGYV
;
A
#
# COMPACT_ATOMS: atom_id res chain seq x y z
N MET A 1 2.05 26.86 -15.47
CA MET A 1 2.40 25.69 -14.66
C MET A 1 3.48 24.91 -15.41
N GLN A 2 4.64 24.66 -14.80
CA GLN A 2 5.70 23.87 -15.44
C GLN A 2 5.36 22.39 -15.35
N THR A 3 5.49 21.65 -16.45
CA THR A 3 5.29 20.20 -16.52
C THR A 3 6.59 19.53 -16.92
N CYS A 4 6.88 18.37 -16.33
CA CYS A 4 8.06 17.57 -16.66
C CYS A 4 8.09 17.21 -18.15
N ASN A 5 9.27 17.29 -18.75
CA ASN A 5 9.47 16.92 -20.16
C ASN A 5 9.41 15.39 -20.39
N ARG A 6 9.66 14.58 -19.36
CA ARG A 6 9.67 13.11 -19.44
C ARG A 6 8.37 12.45 -18.97
N CYS A 7 7.84 12.84 -17.81
CA CYS A 7 6.58 12.31 -17.29
C CYS A 7 5.46 13.36 -17.36
N ILE A 8 4.38 13.18 -16.60
CA ILE A 8 3.26 14.13 -16.56
C ILE A 8 3.20 14.98 -15.28
N TYR A 9 4.12 14.79 -14.33
CA TYR A 9 4.16 15.61 -13.11
C TYR A 9 4.34 17.11 -13.42
N HIS A 10 3.66 17.94 -12.63
CA HIS A 10 3.66 19.39 -12.74
C HIS A 10 4.16 20.05 -11.45
N SER A 11 4.38 21.37 -11.50
CA SER A 11 4.99 22.17 -10.44
C SER A 11 4.27 22.15 -9.08
N ASP A 12 3.01 21.70 -9.02
CA ASP A 12 2.25 21.63 -7.76
C ASP A 12 2.41 20.30 -7.04
N ILE A 13 3.08 19.33 -7.67
CA ILE A 13 3.44 18.07 -7.00
C ILE A 13 4.39 18.42 -5.83
N PRO A 14 4.10 17.97 -4.59
CA PRO A 14 4.91 18.35 -3.43
C PRO A 14 6.38 18.01 -3.62
N LYS A 15 7.28 18.92 -3.23
CA LYS A 15 8.74 18.70 -3.28
C LYS A 15 9.31 18.40 -4.66
N ILE A 16 8.58 18.72 -5.73
CA ILE A 16 9.11 18.61 -7.08
C ILE A 16 10.16 19.70 -7.35
N THR A 17 11.24 19.30 -8.02
CA THR A 17 12.22 20.21 -8.60
C THR A 17 12.50 19.78 -10.03
N PHE A 18 12.95 20.72 -10.88
CA PHE A 18 13.29 20.44 -12.27
C PHE A 18 14.76 20.79 -12.52
N ASN A 19 15.45 19.94 -13.30
CA ASN A 19 16.80 20.24 -13.78
C ASN A 19 16.76 21.16 -15.01
N THR A 20 17.93 21.49 -15.58
CA THR A 20 18.06 22.40 -16.73
C THR A 20 17.37 21.90 -18.01
N GLU A 21 17.11 20.60 -18.12
CA GLU A 21 16.41 19.97 -19.24
C GLU A 21 14.89 19.89 -19.00
N GLY A 22 14.39 20.42 -17.88
CA GLY A 22 12.98 20.33 -17.50
C GLY A 22 12.55 18.93 -17.04
N ILE A 23 13.49 18.06 -16.66
CA ILE A 23 13.20 16.75 -16.08
C ILE A 23 13.06 16.88 -14.57
N CYS A 24 12.02 16.27 -13.99
CA CYS A 24 11.77 16.35 -12.56
C CYS A 24 12.62 15.34 -11.76
N ASN A 25 12.92 15.69 -10.51
CA ASN A 25 13.66 14.85 -9.55
C ASN A 25 13.07 13.44 -9.35
N TYR A 26 11.77 13.26 -9.56
CA TYR A 26 11.14 11.93 -9.49
C TYR A 26 11.48 11.04 -10.69
N CYS A 27 11.82 11.60 -11.85
CA CYS A 27 12.36 10.82 -12.97
C CYS A 27 13.80 10.39 -12.70
N GLU A 28 14.61 11.28 -12.12
CA GLU A 28 15.99 10.95 -11.71
C GLU A 28 15.99 9.87 -10.60
N GLN A 29 15.07 9.97 -9.63
CA GLN A 29 14.87 8.94 -8.61
C GLN A 29 14.52 7.59 -9.24
N TYR A 30 13.64 7.58 -10.24
CA TYR A 30 13.25 6.37 -10.95
C TYR A 30 14.44 5.69 -11.64
N ASP A 31 15.33 6.46 -12.27
CA ASP A 31 16.54 5.92 -12.92
C ASP A 31 17.53 5.35 -11.90
N SER A 32 17.70 6.04 -10.76
CA SER A 32 18.50 5.52 -9.64
C SER A 32 17.92 4.21 -9.10
N MET A 33 16.60 4.11 -8.96
CA MET A 33 15.93 2.90 -8.49
C MET A 33 16.04 1.76 -9.52
N ASN A 34 15.94 2.04 -10.81
CA ASN A 34 16.19 1.02 -11.85
C ASN A 34 17.58 0.43 -11.76
N SER A 35 18.59 1.28 -11.54
CA SER A 35 19.98 0.83 -11.37
C SER A 35 20.17 -0.02 -10.11
N GLN A 36 19.47 0.33 -9.03
CA GLN A 36 19.52 -0.41 -7.76
C GLN A 36 18.74 -1.74 -7.80
N TYR A 37 17.68 -1.80 -8.60
CA TYR A 37 16.74 -2.92 -8.65
C TYR A 37 16.62 -3.45 -10.08
N PRO A 38 17.65 -4.11 -10.62
CA PRO A 38 17.66 -4.56 -12.01
C PRO A 38 16.63 -5.67 -12.25
N THR A 39 16.13 -5.76 -13.48
CA THR A 39 15.21 -6.82 -13.94
C THR A 39 15.96 -7.85 -14.82
N GLY A 40 15.25 -8.67 -15.60
CA GLY A 40 15.84 -9.72 -16.43
C GLY A 40 16.65 -10.75 -15.64
N GLU A 41 17.77 -11.20 -16.22
CA GLU A 41 18.61 -12.25 -15.61
C GLU A 41 19.23 -11.80 -14.28
N ALA A 42 19.67 -10.53 -14.18
CA ALA A 42 20.25 -9.99 -12.97
C ALA A 42 19.24 -9.96 -11.82
N GLY A 43 18.02 -9.48 -12.09
CA GLY A 43 16.92 -9.49 -11.14
C GLY A 43 16.55 -10.91 -10.68
N ARG A 44 16.46 -11.86 -11.62
CA ARG A 44 16.19 -13.27 -11.31
C ARG A 44 17.25 -13.90 -10.41
N LYS A 45 18.54 -13.60 -10.63
CA LYS A 45 19.63 -14.05 -9.75
C LYS A 45 19.46 -13.53 -8.32
N ILE A 46 19.06 -12.27 -8.16
CA ILE A 46 18.80 -11.67 -6.85
C ILE A 46 17.60 -12.36 -6.17
N ILE A 47 16.48 -12.53 -6.87
CA ILE A 47 15.30 -13.21 -6.31
C ILE A 47 15.67 -14.62 -5.84
N ASN A 48 16.35 -15.41 -6.68
CA ASN A 48 16.77 -16.78 -6.32
C ASN A 48 17.65 -16.80 -5.07
N ALA A 49 18.59 -15.86 -4.93
CA ALA A 49 19.41 -15.76 -3.72
C ALA A 49 18.56 -15.50 -2.46
N TYR A 50 17.55 -14.62 -2.54
CA TYR A 50 16.61 -14.39 -1.44
C TYR A 50 15.73 -15.60 -1.14
N VAL A 51 15.26 -16.32 -2.17
CA VAL A 51 14.48 -17.56 -2.03
C VAL A 51 15.27 -18.62 -1.26
N GLU A 52 16.55 -18.82 -1.57
CA GLU A 52 17.40 -19.78 -0.86
C GLU A 52 17.61 -19.40 0.62
N ILE A 53 17.76 -18.09 0.90
CA ILE A 53 17.80 -17.60 2.29
C ILE A 53 16.48 -17.89 3.01
N MET A 54 15.34 -17.68 2.35
CA MET A 54 14.01 -17.94 2.92
C MET A 54 13.81 -19.41 3.26
N LYS A 55 14.13 -20.32 2.34
CA LYS A 55 14.06 -21.78 2.57
C LYS A 55 14.97 -22.21 3.72
N LYS A 56 16.19 -21.69 3.78
CA LYS A 56 17.13 -21.96 4.88
C LYS A 56 16.58 -21.49 6.24
N ASP A 57 16.06 -20.26 6.30
CA ASP A 57 15.47 -19.71 7.52
C ASP A 57 14.16 -20.40 7.94
N GLY A 58 13.48 -21.03 6.98
CA GLY A 58 12.24 -21.79 7.15
C GLY A 58 12.43 -23.27 7.52
N MET A 59 13.66 -23.80 7.52
CA MET A 59 13.91 -25.20 7.90
C MET A 59 13.30 -25.52 9.28
N GLY A 60 12.54 -26.61 9.36
CA GLY A 60 11.83 -27.04 10.57
C GLY A 60 10.56 -26.24 10.93
N LYS A 61 10.15 -25.28 10.08
CA LYS A 61 8.92 -24.48 10.25
C LYS A 61 7.88 -24.82 9.19
N PRO A 62 6.59 -24.50 9.39
CA PRO A 62 5.57 -24.75 8.37
C PRO A 62 5.71 -23.85 7.12
N TYR A 63 6.24 -22.63 7.27
CA TYR A 63 6.31 -21.64 6.19
C TYR A 63 7.70 -21.01 6.08
N ASP A 64 8.04 -20.63 4.85
CA ASP A 64 9.26 -19.89 4.49
C ASP A 64 9.00 -18.38 4.44
N VAL A 65 7.80 -17.98 4.02
CA VAL A 65 7.44 -16.58 3.73
C VAL A 65 5.97 -16.27 4.07
N VAL A 66 5.73 -15.06 4.56
CA VAL A 66 4.42 -14.44 4.70
C VAL A 66 4.15 -13.53 3.50
N ILE A 67 2.97 -13.64 2.90
CA ILE A 67 2.57 -12.78 1.77
C ILE A 67 1.19 -12.18 2.06
N GLY A 68 1.10 -10.85 2.01
CA GLY A 68 -0.17 -10.15 2.12
C GLY A 68 -1.07 -10.40 0.92
N VAL A 69 -2.35 -10.69 1.16
CA VAL A 69 -3.35 -10.90 0.11
C VAL A 69 -4.55 -9.96 0.27
N SER A 70 -4.92 -9.26 -0.81
CA SER A 70 -6.08 -8.36 -0.86
C SER A 70 -7.14 -8.79 -1.86
N GLY A 71 -6.90 -9.85 -2.65
CA GLY A 71 -7.70 -10.21 -3.82
C GLY A 71 -7.32 -9.42 -5.08
N GLY A 72 -6.42 -8.45 -4.96
CA GLY A 72 -5.85 -7.69 -6.06
C GLY A 72 -4.90 -8.51 -6.95
N CYS A 73 -4.55 -7.94 -8.10
CA CYS A 73 -3.70 -8.57 -9.11
C CYS A 73 -2.29 -8.89 -8.56
N ASP A 74 -1.65 -7.89 -7.94
CA ASP A 74 -0.25 -7.98 -7.48
C ASP A 74 -0.07 -9.10 -6.43
N SER A 75 -0.92 -9.10 -5.40
CA SER A 75 -0.85 -10.11 -4.34
C SER A 75 -1.18 -11.52 -4.84
N SER A 76 -2.15 -11.65 -5.75
CA SER A 76 -2.52 -12.95 -6.32
C SER A 76 -1.38 -13.53 -7.14
N TYR A 77 -0.70 -12.70 -7.93
CA TYR A 77 0.46 -13.10 -8.71
C TYR A 77 1.66 -13.43 -7.83
N MET A 78 1.91 -12.70 -6.74
CA MET A 78 2.96 -13.04 -5.79
C MET A 78 2.77 -14.42 -5.16
N LEU A 79 1.52 -14.80 -4.82
CA LEU A 79 1.24 -16.14 -4.30
C LEU A 79 1.59 -17.21 -5.33
N HIS A 80 1.19 -17.01 -6.59
CA HIS A 80 1.58 -17.89 -7.71
C HIS A 80 3.09 -18.01 -7.84
N LEU A 81 3.81 -16.89 -7.88
CA LEU A 81 5.26 -16.87 -8.01
C LEU A 81 5.93 -17.64 -6.86
N ALA A 82 5.59 -17.29 -5.62
CA ALA A 82 6.20 -17.90 -4.45
C ALA A 82 5.98 -19.43 -4.44
N LYS A 83 4.76 -19.89 -4.68
CA LYS A 83 4.39 -21.30 -4.61
C LYS A 83 4.88 -22.09 -5.82
N ASN A 84 4.50 -21.68 -7.03
CA ASN A 84 4.66 -22.50 -8.24
C ASN A 84 6.00 -22.26 -8.95
N VAL A 85 6.52 -21.03 -8.90
CA VAL A 85 7.78 -20.69 -9.58
C VAL A 85 8.99 -20.94 -8.67
N TYR A 86 8.91 -20.55 -7.40
CA TYR A 86 10.04 -20.63 -6.47
C TYR A 86 9.96 -21.77 -5.46
N GLY A 87 8.82 -22.46 -5.35
CA GLY A 87 8.65 -23.61 -4.46
C GLY A 87 8.74 -23.25 -2.98
N LEU A 88 8.33 -22.03 -2.60
CA LEU A 88 8.27 -21.60 -1.19
C LEU A 88 7.00 -22.15 -0.52
N ARG A 89 7.11 -22.44 0.77
CA ARG A 89 5.95 -22.71 1.62
C ARG A 89 5.42 -21.37 2.12
N VAL A 90 4.23 -21.02 1.65
CA VAL A 90 3.64 -19.69 1.82
C VAL A 90 2.57 -19.72 2.90
N LEU A 91 2.59 -18.72 3.78
CA LEU A 91 1.42 -18.33 4.55
C LEU A 91 0.83 -17.05 3.94
N ALA A 92 -0.37 -17.14 3.39
CA ALA A 92 -1.11 -15.96 2.97
C ALA A 92 -1.68 -15.25 4.19
N VAL A 93 -1.64 -13.93 4.19
CA VAL A 93 -2.12 -13.11 5.31
C VAL A 93 -3.06 -12.03 4.80
N HIS A 94 -4.25 -11.94 5.40
CA HIS A 94 -5.25 -10.93 5.08
C HIS A 94 -5.60 -10.13 6.33
N PHE A 95 -5.61 -8.80 6.20
CA PHE A 95 -6.26 -7.92 7.18
C PHE A 95 -7.62 -7.54 6.63
N ASP A 96 -8.68 -7.99 7.29
CA ASP A 96 -10.05 -7.69 6.92
C ASP A 96 -10.51 -6.47 7.72
N ASN A 97 -10.53 -5.32 7.05
CA ASN A 97 -11.06 -4.07 7.60
C ASN A 97 -12.59 -3.98 7.48
N THR A 98 -13.26 -5.04 7.01
CA THR A 98 -14.70 -5.17 6.75
C THR A 98 -15.25 -4.34 5.58
N TYR A 99 -14.37 -3.76 4.75
CA TYR A 99 -14.73 -3.01 3.54
C TYR A 99 -14.27 -3.70 2.25
N ASN A 100 -13.93 -4.98 2.30
CA ASN A 100 -13.59 -5.76 1.12
C ASN A 100 -14.73 -5.77 0.11
N SER A 101 -14.41 -5.59 -1.18
CA SER A 101 -15.39 -5.84 -2.24
C SER A 101 -15.70 -7.34 -2.33
N LYS A 102 -16.90 -7.68 -2.81
CA LYS A 102 -17.28 -9.08 -3.03
C LYS A 102 -16.29 -9.80 -3.96
N ILE A 103 -15.88 -9.14 -5.05
CA ILE A 103 -14.92 -9.67 -6.01
C ILE A 103 -13.57 -9.95 -5.35
N ALA A 104 -13.09 -9.06 -4.47
CA ALA A 104 -11.84 -9.27 -3.75
C ALA A 104 -11.88 -10.52 -2.85
N VAL A 105 -12.97 -10.69 -2.08
CA VAL A 105 -13.16 -11.88 -1.23
C VAL A 105 -13.19 -13.16 -2.07
N GLU A 106 -13.90 -13.16 -3.19
CA GLU A 106 -13.98 -14.28 -4.13
C GLU A 106 -12.63 -14.59 -4.79
N ASN A 107 -11.87 -13.55 -5.15
CA ASN A 107 -10.52 -13.70 -5.70
C ASN A 107 -9.54 -14.28 -4.67
N ILE A 108 -9.59 -13.82 -3.41
CA ILE A 108 -8.77 -14.40 -2.32
C ILE A 108 -9.07 -15.89 -2.23
N LYS A 109 -10.35 -16.26 -2.09
CA LYS A 109 -10.76 -17.67 -2.00
C LYS A 109 -10.28 -18.48 -3.19
N THR A 110 -10.54 -18.00 -4.41
CA THR A 110 -10.16 -18.66 -5.65
C THR A 110 -8.66 -18.97 -5.70
N ILE A 111 -7.80 -17.98 -5.42
CA ILE A 111 -6.35 -18.13 -5.51
C ILE A 111 -5.83 -19.06 -4.42
N ILE A 112 -6.34 -18.91 -3.19
CA ILE A 112 -5.96 -19.73 -2.04
C ILE A 112 -6.31 -21.21 -2.28
N ASP A 113 -7.53 -21.50 -2.73
CA ASP A 113 -8.00 -22.85 -3.01
C ASP A 113 -7.19 -23.50 -4.14
N LYS A 114 -6.96 -22.75 -5.24
CA LYS A 114 -6.22 -23.25 -6.41
C LYS A 114 -4.74 -23.52 -6.14
N LEU A 115 -4.10 -22.71 -5.29
CA LEU A 115 -2.69 -22.87 -4.95
C LEU A 115 -2.46 -23.77 -3.72
N ASN A 116 -3.52 -24.15 -3.01
CA ASN A 116 -3.46 -24.89 -1.76
C ASN A 116 -2.48 -24.23 -0.76
N ILE A 117 -2.82 -23.00 -0.37
CA ILE A 117 -2.03 -22.14 0.54
C ILE A 117 -2.87 -21.89 1.80
N ASP A 118 -2.24 -21.88 2.97
CA ASP A 118 -2.95 -21.51 4.19
C ASP A 118 -3.22 -20.00 4.26
N LEU A 119 -4.38 -19.62 4.79
CA LEU A 119 -4.78 -18.23 4.97
C LEU A 119 -4.90 -17.88 6.46
N PHE A 120 -4.14 -16.87 6.90
CA PHE A 120 -4.30 -16.23 8.19
C PHE A 120 -5.05 -14.90 8.02
N THR A 121 -6.25 -14.78 8.58
CA THR A 121 -7.05 -13.56 8.53
C THR A 121 -7.12 -12.90 9.91
N TYR A 122 -6.86 -11.60 9.96
CA TYR A 122 -7.19 -10.75 11.11
C TYR A 122 -8.39 -9.87 10.75
N VAL A 123 -9.54 -10.13 11.38
CA VAL A 123 -10.75 -9.31 11.23
C VAL A 123 -10.77 -8.27 12.33
N VAL A 124 -10.93 -7.00 11.95
CA VAL A 124 -10.96 -5.89 12.93
C VAL A 124 -12.30 -5.82 13.67
N ASP A 125 -12.29 -5.30 14.90
CA ASP A 125 -13.52 -4.84 15.55
C ASP A 125 -14.07 -3.63 14.79
N ASN A 126 -15.21 -3.81 14.14
CA ASN A 126 -15.75 -2.79 13.23
C ASN A 126 -16.06 -1.48 13.95
N SER A 127 -16.62 -1.54 15.17
CA SER A 127 -16.95 -0.34 15.95
C SER A 127 -15.70 0.46 16.31
N GLU A 128 -14.63 -0.21 16.76
CA GLU A 128 -13.35 0.41 17.05
C GLU A 128 -12.70 1.01 15.79
N PHE A 129 -12.74 0.29 14.67
CA PHE A 129 -12.12 0.73 13.43
C PHE A 129 -12.85 1.93 12.82
N GLU A 130 -14.18 1.90 12.78
CA GLU A 130 -14.99 3.02 12.31
C GLU A 130 -14.85 4.25 13.23
N ALA A 131 -14.66 4.07 14.55
CA ALA A 131 -14.33 5.16 15.47
C ALA A 131 -12.99 5.85 15.12
N ILE A 132 -11.99 5.06 14.70
CA ILE A 132 -10.72 5.61 14.19
C ILE A 132 -10.95 6.35 12.87
N GLN A 133 -11.68 5.77 11.91
CA GLN A 133 -11.99 6.41 10.62
C GLN A 133 -12.75 7.72 10.79
N ARG A 134 -13.78 7.76 11.66
CA ARG A 134 -14.51 8.99 12.01
C ARG A 134 -13.56 10.05 12.55
N SER A 135 -12.61 9.67 13.41
CA SER A 135 -11.64 10.61 13.98
C SER A 135 -10.70 11.21 12.94
N LEU A 136 -10.31 10.44 11.92
CA LEU A 136 -9.47 10.90 10.80
C LEU A 136 -10.23 11.90 9.90
N LEU A 137 -11.49 11.61 9.59
CA LEU A 137 -12.35 12.55 8.85
C LEU A 137 -12.52 13.88 9.61
N LYS A 138 -12.81 13.82 10.91
CA LYS A 138 -12.93 15.01 11.78
C LYS A 138 -11.63 15.78 11.93
N ALA A 139 -10.48 15.10 11.83
CA ALA A 139 -9.18 15.75 11.80
C ALA A 139 -8.91 16.50 10.49
N SER A 140 -9.72 16.30 9.43
CA SER A 140 -9.58 16.98 8.15
C SER A 140 -8.21 16.73 7.49
N VAL A 141 -7.69 15.51 7.62
CA VAL A 141 -6.40 15.06 7.08
C VAL A 141 -6.60 14.09 5.90
N PRO A 142 -5.67 14.03 4.93
CA PRO A 142 -5.87 13.19 3.75
C PRO A 142 -5.72 11.69 4.05
N GLU A 143 -5.06 11.30 5.14
CA GLU A 143 -4.71 9.90 5.42
C GLU A 143 -5.83 9.07 6.09
N PHE A 144 -7.03 9.06 5.51
CA PHE A 144 -8.14 8.22 5.99
C PHE A 144 -7.78 6.73 6.06
N GLU A 145 -7.03 6.21 5.08
CA GLU A 145 -6.59 4.81 5.02
C GLU A 145 -5.36 4.50 5.89
N ALA A 146 -4.78 5.48 6.60
CA ALA A 146 -3.57 5.23 7.39
C ALA A 146 -3.75 4.14 8.45
N ALA A 147 -4.96 4.00 9.03
CA ALA A 147 -5.24 2.91 9.96
C ALA A 147 -5.22 1.55 9.26
N THR A 148 -5.78 1.44 8.05
CA THR A 148 -5.76 0.22 7.22
C THR A 148 -4.32 -0.16 6.85
N ASP A 149 -3.52 0.77 6.36
CA ASP A 149 -2.14 0.52 5.92
C ASP A 149 -1.25 0.04 7.07
N LEU A 150 -1.36 0.68 8.24
CA LEU A 150 -0.65 0.26 9.44
C LEU A 150 -1.13 -1.11 9.92
N ALA A 151 -2.42 -1.39 9.81
CA ALA A 151 -3.00 -2.67 10.21
C ALA A 151 -2.60 -3.84 9.29
N LEU A 152 -2.56 -3.62 7.98
CA LEU A 152 -2.03 -4.56 7.00
C LEU A 152 -0.58 -4.95 7.36
N ALA A 153 0.29 -3.95 7.50
CA ALA A 153 1.70 -4.18 7.84
C ALA A 153 1.85 -4.92 9.17
N THR A 154 1.10 -4.51 10.20
CA THR A 154 1.18 -5.11 11.55
C THR A 154 0.67 -6.54 11.56
N THR A 155 -0.35 -6.86 10.77
CA THR A 155 -0.91 -8.21 10.66
C THR A 155 0.10 -9.19 10.05
N HIS A 156 0.87 -8.75 9.03
CA HIS A 156 1.97 -9.55 8.49
C HIS A 156 3.03 -9.88 9.55
N TYR A 157 3.42 -8.88 10.35
CA TYR A 157 4.39 -9.08 11.43
C TYR A 157 3.85 -9.98 12.55
N MET A 158 2.57 -9.87 12.91
CA MET A 158 1.92 -10.74 13.89
C MET A 158 1.90 -12.19 13.42
N ALA A 159 1.60 -12.44 12.13
CA ALA A 159 1.68 -13.77 11.54
C ALA A 159 3.12 -14.31 11.55
N CYS A 160 4.09 -13.49 11.16
CA CYS A 160 5.51 -13.86 11.21
C CYS A 160 5.93 -14.27 12.63
N GLU A 161 5.58 -13.49 13.64
CA GLU A 161 5.86 -13.81 15.04
C GLU A 161 5.17 -15.11 15.49
N LYS A 162 3.88 -15.28 15.17
CA LYS A 162 3.09 -16.46 15.55
C LYS A 162 3.65 -17.76 14.96
N TYR A 163 4.07 -17.74 13.70
CA TYR A 163 4.51 -18.93 12.97
C TYR A 163 6.05 -19.03 12.85
N GLY A 164 6.79 -18.13 13.50
CA GLY A 164 8.26 -18.10 13.46
C GLY A 164 8.86 -17.76 12.10
N VAL A 165 8.09 -17.16 11.19
CA VAL A 165 8.53 -16.78 9.83
C VAL A 165 9.36 -15.50 9.90
N LYS A 166 10.45 -15.44 9.14
CA LYS A 166 11.36 -14.29 9.14
C LYS A 166 11.24 -13.40 7.90
N HIS A 167 10.40 -13.76 6.94
CA HIS A 167 10.37 -13.11 5.63
C HIS A 167 8.95 -12.73 5.24
N ILE A 168 8.79 -11.49 4.78
CA ILE A 168 7.54 -10.96 4.22
C ILE A 168 7.80 -10.56 2.78
N TRP A 169 6.93 -10.97 1.85
CA TRP A 169 6.89 -10.37 0.51
C TRP A 169 5.86 -9.25 0.44
N GLU A 170 6.24 -8.16 -0.24
CA GLU A 170 5.38 -7.01 -0.48
C GLU A 170 5.16 -6.81 -1.99
N GLY A 171 3.90 -6.66 -2.39
CA GLY A 171 3.44 -6.64 -3.78
C GLY A 171 3.44 -5.28 -4.43
N HIS A 172 4.37 -4.41 -4.07
CA HIS A 172 4.46 -3.07 -4.63
C HIS A 172 5.52 -3.03 -5.73
N SER A 173 5.25 -2.31 -6.82
CA SER A 173 6.21 -2.02 -7.88
C SER A 173 6.30 -0.52 -8.16
N PHE A 174 7.50 0.05 -7.94
CA PHE A 174 7.75 1.46 -8.25
C PHE A 174 7.65 1.78 -9.75
N ARG A 175 7.65 0.75 -10.62
CA ARG A 175 7.53 0.90 -12.08
C ARG A 175 6.10 1.02 -12.57
N THR A 176 5.14 0.46 -11.82
CA THR A 176 3.72 0.48 -12.20
C THR A 176 2.90 1.41 -11.32
N GLU A 177 3.25 1.54 -10.04
CA GLU A 177 2.50 2.36 -9.06
C GLU A 177 3.22 3.69 -8.76
N GLY A 178 4.54 3.72 -8.94
CA GLY A 178 5.37 4.87 -8.66
C GLY A 178 5.86 4.93 -7.22
N VAL A 179 6.27 6.12 -6.80
CA VAL A 179 6.60 6.44 -5.42
C VAL A 179 5.84 7.70 -5.08
N SER A 180 4.92 7.60 -4.12
CA SER A 180 4.10 8.75 -3.71
C SER A 180 4.99 9.93 -3.31
N PRO A 181 4.77 11.12 -3.90
CA PRO A 181 5.46 12.35 -3.54
C PRO A 181 5.52 12.61 -2.03
N PRO A 182 6.72 12.80 -1.46
CA PRO A 182 6.85 13.18 -0.05
C PRO A 182 6.11 14.49 0.22
N GLY A 183 5.11 14.46 1.10
CA GLY A 183 4.30 15.62 1.45
C GLY A 183 2.80 15.43 1.23
N TRP A 184 2.37 14.45 0.45
CA TRP A 184 0.94 14.11 0.39
C TRP A 184 0.44 13.38 1.62
N PHE A 185 1.22 12.40 2.09
CA PHE A 185 0.77 11.51 3.16
C PHE A 185 1.87 11.27 4.17
N TYR A 186 1.45 11.06 5.41
CA TYR A 186 2.29 10.53 6.48
C TYR A 186 1.44 9.74 7.47
N MET A 187 1.97 8.61 7.95
CA MET A 187 1.27 7.78 8.92
C MET A 187 2.22 7.13 9.91
N ASP A 188 1.79 7.06 11.17
CA ASP A 188 2.38 6.20 12.20
C ASP A 188 1.35 5.96 13.34
N ALA A 189 1.61 4.98 14.20
CA ALA A 189 0.67 4.63 15.27
C ALA A 189 0.41 5.78 16.27
N LYS A 190 1.40 6.65 16.54
CA LYS A 190 1.23 7.81 17.42
C LYS A 190 0.39 8.90 16.76
N TYR A 191 0.54 9.10 15.46
CA TYR A 191 -0.30 9.98 14.65
C TYR A 191 -1.79 9.60 14.81
N ILE A 192 -2.15 8.35 14.49
CA ILE A 192 -3.52 7.84 14.62
C ILE A 192 -4.03 7.98 16.06
N LYS A 193 -3.24 7.56 17.06
CA LYS A 193 -3.63 7.68 18.47
C LYS A 193 -3.85 9.13 18.91
N SER A 194 -3.05 10.07 18.41
CA SER A 194 -3.18 11.47 18.78
C SER A 194 -4.45 12.11 18.21
N ILE A 195 -4.81 11.78 16.97
CA ILE A 195 -6.05 12.19 16.31
C ILE A 195 -7.25 11.56 17.03
N HIS A 196 -7.21 10.24 17.25
CA HIS A 196 -8.30 9.52 17.91
C HIS A 196 -8.53 10.01 19.34
N LYS A 197 -7.47 10.35 20.09
CA LYS A 197 -7.61 10.97 21.42
C LYS A 197 -8.38 12.31 21.38
N LYS A 198 -8.26 13.07 20.28
CA LYS A 198 -8.87 14.40 20.14
C LYS A 198 -10.29 14.36 19.57
N PHE A 199 -10.55 13.47 18.61
CA PHE A 199 -11.80 13.46 17.85
C PHE A 199 -12.56 12.14 17.85
N GLY A 200 -11.93 11.08 18.36
CA GLY A 200 -12.50 9.74 18.42
C GLY A 200 -13.22 9.48 19.74
N ASP A 201 -13.97 8.39 19.73
CA ASP A 201 -14.72 7.83 20.83
C ASP A 201 -14.13 6.47 21.23
N GLY A 202 -14.09 6.19 22.54
CA GLY A 202 -13.58 4.92 23.05
C GLY A 202 -12.05 4.81 23.14
N LYS A 203 -11.54 3.58 23.11
CA LYS A 203 -10.10 3.26 23.21
C LYS A 203 -9.73 2.35 22.04
N ILE A 204 -8.57 2.61 21.43
CA ILE A 204 -7.92 1.67 20.50
C ILE A 204 -7.36 0.50 21.31
N LYS A 205 -7.95 -0.68 21.18
CA LYS A 205 -7.59 -1.89 21.94
C LYS A 205 -7.10 -2.99 21.01
N SER A 206 -7.86 -3.26 19.95
CA SER A 206 -7.67 -4.41 19.08
C SER A 206 -7.03 -4.04 17.74
N THR A 207 -7.34 -2.86 17.20
CA THR A 207 -6.84 -2.42 15.89
C THR A 207 -5.31 -2.51 15.86
N PRO A 208 -4.72 -3.30 14.95
CA PRO A 208 -3.30 -3.61 14.99
C PRO A 208 -2.48 -2.45 14.40
N LEU A 209 -2.32 -1.36 15.15
CA LEU A 209 -1.45 -0.26 14.72
C LEU A 209 0.03 -0.63 14.88
N LEU A 210 0.87 -0.16 13.94
CA LEU A 210 2.32 -0.42 13.93
C LEU A 210 3.05 0.46 14.95
N TRP A 211 2.97 0.06 16.23
CA TRP A 211 3.68 0.74 17.31
C TRP A 211 5.20 0.62 17.13
N LEU A 212 5.91 1.75 17.28
CA LEU A 212 7.36 1.83 17.10
C LEU A 212 8.12 0.76 17.93
N SER A 213 7.71 0.52 19.17
CA SER A 213 8.32 -0.49 20.04
C SER A 213 8.15 -1.92 19.50
N LYS A 214 6.95 -2.26 19.02
CA LYS A 214 6.69 -3.56 18.37
C LYS A 214 7.48 -3.69 17.08
N TRP A 215 7.53 -2.64 16.28
CA TRP A 215 8.29 -2.68 15.03
C TRP A 215 9.78 -2.89 15.27
N ILE A 216 10.37 -2.19 16.25
CA ILE A 216 11.77 -2.41 16.67
C ILE A 216 11.98 -3.84 17.18
N LYS A 217 11.08 -4.36 18.01
CA LYS A 217 11.13 -5.77 18.47
C LYS A 217 11.17 -6.72 17.28
N TRP A 218 10.29 -6.56 16.29
CA TRP A 218 10.22 -7.43 15.13
C TRP A 218 11.46 -7.36 14.24
N MET A 219 12.08 -6.18 14.12
CA MET A 219 13.33 -6.01 13.36
C MET A 219 14.55 -6.58 14.10
N VAL A 220 14.69 -6.33 15.40
CA VAL A 220 15.91 -6.64 16.16
C VAL A 220 15.88 -8.04 16.78
N VAL A 221 14.73 -8.43 17.32
CA VAL A 221 14.56 -9.71 18.04
C VAL A 221 14.08 -10.79 17.09
N ASN A 222 12.92 -10.58 16.44
CA ASN A 222 12.36 -11.58 15.50
C ASN A 222 13.12 -11.64 14.17
N LYS A 223 13.91 -10.60 13.86
CA LYS A 223 14.72 -10.48 12.63
C LYS A 223 13.89 -10.65 11.36
N ILE A 224 12.69 -10.07 11.35
CA ILE A 224 11.77 -10.14 10.22
C ILE A 224 12.22 -9.16 9.13
N LYS A 225 12.40 -9.66 7.91
CA LYS A 225 12.85 -8.94 6.73
C LYS A 225 11.75 -8.83 5.69
N LYS A 226 11.78 -7.76 4.91
CA LYS A 226 10.86 -7.51 3.80
C LYS A 226 11.57 -7.61 2.47
N PHE A 227 10.90 -8.20 1.49
CA PHE A 227 11.40 -8.31 0.13
C PHE A 227 10.31 -7.94 -0.87
N ARG A 228 10.66 -7.17 -1.91
CA ARG A 228 9.74 -6.76 -2.98
C ARG A 228 10.14 -7.46 -4.26
N PRO A 229 9.62 -8.67 -4.55
CA PRO A 229 10.02 -9.42 -5.74
C PRO A 229 9.72 -8.64 -7.04
N LEU A 230 8.62 -7.88 -7.07
CA LEU A 230 8.22 -7.09 -8.25
C LEU A 230 9.23 -6.00 -8.64
N TYR A 231 10.16 -5.63 -7.76
CA TYR A 231 11.23 -4.68 -8.08
C TYR A 231 12.32 -5.31 -8.97
N TYR A 232 12.40 -6.64 -9.06
CA TYR A 232 13.49 -7.35 -9.75
C TYR A 232 13.01 -8.17 -10.96
N MET A 233 11.85 -7.81 -11.52
CA MET A 233 11.24 -8.52 -12.64
C MET A 233 10.57 -7.56 -13.62
N ASP A 234 10.43 -8.01 -14.86
CA ASP A 234 9.75 -7.30 -15.94
C ASP A 234 8.23 -7.44 -15.77
N TYR A 235 7.72 -6.83 -14.70
CA TYR A 235 6.33 -6.94 -14.30
C TYR A 235 5.41 -6.04 -15.15
N ASN A 236 4.49 -6.68 -15.88
CA ASN A 236 3.41 -6.02 -16.60
C ASN A 236 2.05 -6.38 -15.96
N LYS A 237 1.33 -5.37 -15.45
CA LYS A 237 0.08 -5.57 -14.70
C LYS A 237 -1.05 -6.08 -15.60
N ASP A 238 -1.13 -5.64 -16.85
CA ASP A 238 -2.19 -6.08 -17.77
C ASP A 238 -2.01 -7.52 -18.23
N GLU A 239 -0.78 -7.94 -18.53
CA GLU A 239 -0.46 -9.34 -18.83
C GLU A 239 -0.71 -10.23 -17.62
N THR A 240 -0.36 -9.76 -16.42
CA THR A 240 -0.59 -10.50 -15.17
C THR A 240 -2.09 -10.71 -14.92
N LYS A 241 -2.94 -9.70 -15.15
CA LYS A 241 -4.40 -9.85 -15.06
C LYS A 241 -4.91 -10.94 -16.02
N LYS A 242 -4.49 -10.91 -17.29
CA LYS A 242 -4.88 -11.92 -18.29
C LYS A 242 -4.45 -13.32 -17.86
N PHE A 243 -3.22 -13.45 -17.36
CA PHE A 243 -2.71 -14.71 -16.83
C PHE A 243 -3.55 -15.24 -15.67
N LEU A 244 -3.79 -14.42 -14.63
CA LEU A 244 -4.56 -14.84 -13.45
C LEU A 244 -6.00 -15.21 -13.81
N THR A 245 -6.64 -14.47 -14.71
CA THR A 245 -7.98 -14.80 -15.20
C THR A 245 -8.01 -16.14 -15.92
N LYS A 246 -7.07 -16.38 -16.84
CA LYS A 246 -7.00 -17.63 -17.61
C LYS A 246 -6.67 -18.83 -16.72
N GLU A 247 -5.69 -18.69 -15.84
CA GLU A 247 -5.14 -19.80 -15.06
C GLU A 247 -6.01 -20.15 -13.84
N TYR A 248 -6.57 -19.14 -13.17
CA TYR A 248 -7.25 -19.33 -11.89
C TYR A 248 -8.73 -18.98 -11.92
N GLY A 249 -9.23 -18.31 -12.97
CA GLY A 249 -10.58 -17.75 -12.99
C GLY A 249 -10.69 -16.46 -12.17
N TRP A 250 -9.56 -15.81 -11.87
CA TRP A 250 -9.52 -14.52 -11.16
C TRP A 250 -10.28 -13.43 -11.95
N GLN A 251 -11.03 -12.59 -11.25
CA GLN A 251 -11.90 -11.58 -11.84
C GLN A 251 -11.36 -10.16 -11.65
N TRP A 252 -11.41 -9.35 -12.71
CA TRP A 252 -11.09 -7.93 -12.61
C TRP A 252 -12.23 -7.17 -11.94
N TYR A 253 -11.87 -6.35 -10.95
CA TYR A 253 -12.80 -5.64 -10.09
C TYR A 253 -13.06 -4.18 -10.53
N GLY A 254 -12.56 -3.80 -11.71
CA GLY A 254 -12.96 -2.57 -12.42
C GLY A 254 -11.93 -1.44 -12.45
N GLY A 255 -11.00 -1.36 -11.49
CA GLY A 255 -10.04 -0.25 -11.42
C GLY A 255 -8.98 -0.43 -10.34
N HIS A 256 -8.00 0.48 -10.26
CA HIS A 256 -6.97 0.43 -9.23
C HIS A 256 -7.55 0.69 -7.83
N HIS A 257 -7.18 -0.11 -6.83
CA HIS A 257 -7.68 -0.07 -5.45
C HIS A 257 -9.19 -0.31 -5.24
N MET A 258 -9.90 -0.76 -6.28
CA MET A 258 -11.31 -1.15 -6.18
C MET A 258 -11.54 -2.51 -5.48
N GLU A 259 -10.47 -3.20 -5.04
CA GLU A 259 -10.60 -4.39 -4.20
C GLU A 259 -11.18 -4.06 -2.82
N ASN A 260 -11.05 -2.80 -2.36
CA ASN A 260 -11.56 -2.32 -1.09
C ASN A 260 -12.43 -1.05 -1.28
N ARG A 261 -13.61 -1.05 -0.66
CA ARG A 261 -14.62 0.02 -0.82
C ARG A 261 -14.15 1.36 -0.27
N THR A 262 -13.42 1.38 0.86
CA THR A 262 -12.91 2.65 1.39
C THR A 262 -11.73 3.17 0.60
N ALA A 263 -10.84 2.30 0.11
CA ALA A 263 -9.76 2.72 -0.79
C ALA A 263 -10.30 3.32 -2.09
N TYR A 264 -11.35 2.74 -2.68
CA TYR A 264 -12.04 3.31 -3.84
C TYR A 264 -12.68 4.68 -3.53
N PHE A 265 -13.36 4.80 -2.38
CA PHE A 265 -13.93 6.06 -1.90
C PHE A 265 -12.86 7.15 -1.73
N ILE A 266 -11.72 6.82 -1.12
CA ILE A 266 -10.64 7.77 -0.88
C ILE A 266 -10.00 8.24 -2.17
N ASN A 267 -9.68 7.31 -3.07
CA ASN A 267 -8.97 7.62 -4.30
C ASN A 267 -9.85 8.42 -5.29
N ASN A 268 -11.16 8.17 -5.32
CA ASN A 268 -12.05 8.76 -6.33
C ASN A 268 -12.96 9.89 -5.84
N TYR A 269 -13.12 10.06 -4.53
CA TYR A 269 -13.95 11.12 -3.96
C TYR A 269 -13.20 11.96 -2.93
N TYR A 270 -12.77 11.38 -1.81
CA TYR A 270 -12.30 12.19 -0.68
C TYR A 270 -11.04 13.01 -1.01
N LEU A 271 -9.99 12.38 -1.55
CA LEU A 271 -8.75 13.06 -1.93
C LEU A 271 -8.94 14.11 -3.04
N PRO A 272 -9.57 13.79 -4.19
CA PRO A 272 -9.72 14.76 -5.27
C PRO A 272 -10.66 15.91 -4.90
N VAL A 273 -11.77 15.64 -4.21
CA VAL A 273 -12.79 16.66 -3.89
C VAL A 273 -12.34 17.56 -2.74
N LYS A 274 -11.80 16.99 -1.66
CA LYS A 274 -11.43 17.78 -0.46
C LYS A 274 -10.03 18.35 -0.53
N PHE A 275 -9.05 17.58 -1.01
CA PHE A 275 -7.63 17.95 -0.96
C PHE A 275 -7.04 18.33 -2.31
N GLY A 276 -7.78 18.15 -3.42
CA GLY A 276 -7.24 18.33 -4.77
C GLY A 276 -6.13 17.35 -5.11
N ILE A 277 -6.05 16.21 -4.40
CA ILE A 277 -5.02 15.19 -4.62
C ILE A 277 -5.58 14.14 -5.58
N ASP A 278 -4.96 14.01 -6.75
CA ASP A 278 -5.24 12.95 -7.70
C ASP A 278 -4.05 12.00 -7.82
N LEU A 279 -4.20 10.78 -7.27
CA LEU A 279 -3.14 9.76 -7.30
C LEU A 279 -2.78 9.26 -8.70
N ARG A 280 -3.63 9.50 -9.72
CA ARG A 280 -3.33 9.16 -11.12
C ARG A 280 -2.09 9.89 -11.63
N TRP A 281 -1.78 11.07 -11.09
CA TRP A 281 -0.51 11.75 -11.40
C TRP A 281 0.69 10.87 -11.09
N CYS A 282 0.66 10.14 -9.96
CA CYS A 282 1.72 9.23 -9.55
C CYS A 282 1.77 7.98 -10.42
N GLU A 283 0.62 7.31 -10.55
CA GLU A 283 0.48 6.06 -11.30
C GLU A 283 0.84 6.26 -12.78
N TYR A 284 0.21 7.22 -13.46
CA TYR A 284 0.47 7.47 -14.88
C TYR A 284 1.90 7.97 -15.12
N SER A 285 2.48 8.78 -14.21
CA SER A 285 3.90 9.12 -14.30
C SER A 285 4.81 7.90 -14.16
N ALA A 286 4.45 6.92 -13.34
CA ALA A 286 5.19 5.66 -13.23
C ALA A 286 5.11 4.85 -14.52
N LEU A 287 3.91 4.69 -15.09
CA LEU A 287 3.68 3.98 -16.35
C LEU A 287 4.38 4.66 -17.53
N VAL A 288 4.41 5.99 -17.58
CA VAL A 288 5.18 6.74 -18.59
C VAL A 288 6.68 6.50 -18.43
N ARG A 289 7.20 6.55 -17.20
CA ARG A 289 8.62 6.30 -16.91
C ARG A 289 9.05 4.87 -17.26
N SER A 290 8.17 3.90 -17.09
CA SER A 290 8.43 2.49 -17.40
C SER A 290 8.11 2.09 -18.84
N GLY A 291 7.60 3.02 -19.65
CA GLY A 291 7.23 2.75 -21.05
C GLY A 291 5.96 1.91 -21.23
N GLN A 292 5.19 1.69 -20.16
CA GLN A 292 3.91 0.96 -20.21
C GLN A 292 2.73 1.86 -20.61
N MET A 293 2.92 3.17 -20.69
CA MET A 293 1.94 4.15 -21.15
C MET A 293 2.65 5.28 -21.89
N SER A 294 2.07 5.78 -22.98
CA SER A 294 2.63 6.95 -23.65
C SER A 294 2.35 8.23 -22.85
N ARG A 295 3.23 9.24 -22.96
CA ARG A 295 3.01 10.52 -22.27
C ARG A 295 1.73 11.22 -22.74
N ASP A 296 1.41 11.14 -24.03
CA ASP A 296 0.22 11.77 -24.60
C ASP A 296 -1.07 11.09 -24.10
N GLU A 297 -1.08 9.76 -24.05
CA GLU A 297 -2.18 9.00 -23.45
C GLU A 297 -2.38 9.39 -21.98
N ALA A 298 -1.30 9.48 -21.20
CA ALA A 298 -1.36 9.87 -19.80
C ALA A 298 -1.95 11.29 -19.62
N LEU A 299 -1.56 12.25 -20.47
CA LEU A 299 -2.08 13.61 -20.46
C LEU A 299 -3.54 13.72 -20.93
N GLN A 300 -4.03 12.77 -21.73
CA GLN A 300 -5.45 12.68 -22.08
C GLN A 300 -6.24 12.09 -20.92
N LYS A 301 -5.84 10.92 -20.41
CA LYS A 301 -6.52 10.21 -19.32
C LYS A 301 -6.61 11.02 -18.03
N ILE A 302 -5.58 11.80 -17.69
CA ILE A 302 -5.59 12.61 -16.46
C ILE A 302 -6.68 13.71 -16.47
N LYS A 303 -7.16 14.11 -17.66
CA LYS A 303 -8.24 15.10 -17.81
C LYS A 303 -9.63 14.48 -17.60
N GLU A 304 -9.74 13.16 -17.69
CA GLU A 304 -11.00 12.48 -17.48
C GLU A 304 -11.43 12.60 -16.01
N PRO A 305 -12.73 12.82 -15.73
CA PRO A 305 -13.23 12.84 -14.36
C PRO A 305 -13.03 11.46 -13.72
N LYS A 306 -12.77 11.44 -12.42
CA LYS A 306 -12.69 10.17 -11.69
C LYS A 306 -14.09 9.53 -11.61
N PRO A 307 -14.21 8.23 -11.91
CA PRO A 307 -15.48 7.54 -11.71
C PRO A 307 -15.75 7.43 -10.21
N PHE A 308 -16.96 7.77 -9.79
CA PHE A 308 -17.38 7.59 -8.40
C PHE A 308 -18.88 7.32 -8.32
N GLU A 309 -19.24 6.29 -7.55
CA GLU A 309 -20.62 5.82 -7.39
C GLU A 309 -21.28 6.52 -6.20
N LYS A 310 -22.46 7.14 -6.42
CA LYS A 310 -23.20 7.82 -5.35
C LYS A 310 -23.60 6.87 -4.22
N ASP A 311 -23.94 5.62 -4.55
CA ASP A 311 -24.37 4.62 -3.57
C ASP A 311 -23.25 4.27 -2.58
N LEU A 312 -21.99 4.31 -3.02
CA LEU A 312 -20.85 4.12 -2.13
C LEU A 312 -20.72 5.26 -1.11
N LEU A 313 -20.97 6.50 -1.52
CA LEU A 313 -20.97 7.62 -0.56
C LEU A 313 -22.04 7.43 0.51
N THR A 314 -23.25 7.00 0.10
CA THR A 314 -24.34 6.68 1.02
C THR A 314 -23.95 5.57 1.99
N GLU A 315 -23.29 4.51 1.51
CA GLU A 315 -22.77 3.45 2.38
C GLU A 315 -21.75 3.98 3.39
N ILE A 316 -20.73 4.73 2.94
CA ILE A 316 -19.68 5.26 3.83
C ILE A 316 -20.30 6.15 4.90
N LYS A 317 -21.23 7.03 4.53
CA LYS A 317 -21.93 7.89 5.48
C LYS A 317 -22.77 7.10 6.48
N THR A 318 -23.48 6.08 6.01
CA THR A 318 -24.31 5.22 6.86
C THR A 318 -23.45 4.46 7.87
N ARG A 319 -22.37 3.80 7.40
CA ARG A 319 -21.46 3.05 8.27
C ARG A 319 -20.76 3.95 9.29
N LEU A 320 -20.33 5.14 8.87
CA LEU A 320 -19.69 6.11 9.75
C LEU A 320 -20.69 6.98 10.53
N SER A 321 -22.00 6.70 10.45
CA SER A 321 -23.07 7.40 11.18
C SER A 321 -23.07 8.92 10.96
N TYR A 322 -22.92 9.36 9.71
CA TYR A 322 -23.00 10.76 9.31
C TYR A 322 -24.26 11.07 8.51
N ASP A 323 -24.99 12.11 8.93
CA ASP A 323 -26.01 12.74 8.10
C ASP A 323 -25.40 13.69 7.05
N ASP A 324 -26.23 14.22 6.14
CA ASP A 324 -25.81 15.14 5.08
C ASP A 324 -25.13 16.40 5.63
N LYS A 325 -25.68 16.99 6.68
CA LYS A 325 -25.18 18.24 7.27
C LYS A 325 -23.81 18.04 7.93
N GLN A 326 -23.64 16.94 8.66
CA GLN A 326 -22.36 16.57 9.28
C GLN A 326 -21.31 16.27 8.22
N TRP A 327 -21.70 15.56 7.16
CA TRP A 327 -20.80 15.25 6.05
C TRP A 327 -20.34 16.51 5.32
N ASP A 328 -21.26 17.41 5.01
CA ASP A 328 -20.93 18.70 4.39
C ASP A 328 -20.02 19.53 5.29
N GLY A 329 -20.23 19.47 6.62
CA GLY A 329 -19.33 20.08 7.59
C GLY A 329 -17.90 19.51 7.51
N ILE A 330 -17.75 18.18 7.37
CA ILE A 330 -16.44 17.52 7.21
C ILE A 330 -15.77 17.94 5.90
N MET A 331 -16.51 17.93 4.79
CA MET A 331 -15.97 18.23 3.47
C MET A 331 -15.54 19.71 3.37
N ASN A 332 -16.32 20.62 3.95
CA ASN A 332 -16.04 22.06 3.93
C ASN A 332 -15.08 22.55 5.04
N ALA A 333 -14.75 21.70 6.02
CA ALA A 333 -13.78 22.06 7.06
C ALA A 333 -12.38 22.35 6.44
N PRO A 334 -11.63 23.34 6.96
CA PRO A 334 -10.29 23.62 6.46
C PRO A 334 -9.39 22.39 6.49
N ASN A 335 -8.64 22.16 5.41
CA ASN A 335 -7.71 21.05 5.31
C ASN A 335 -6.59 21.18 6.35
N LYS A 336 -6.22 20.03 6.93
CA LYS A 336 -5.11 19.87 7.85
C LYS A 336 -4.05 18.97 7.24
N HIS A 337 -2.86 19.05 7.80
CA HIS A 337 -1.70 18.26 7.41
C HIS A 337 -1.22 17.46 8.62
N TYR A 338 -0.54 16.34 8.40
CA TYR A 338 -0.08 15.49 9.50
C TYR A 338 0.80 16.23 10.54
N THR A 339 1.43 17.35 10.15
CA THR A 339 2.23 18.21 11.05
C THR A 339 1.39 18.95 12.10
N ASP A 340 0.08 19.06 11.90
CA ASP A 340 -0.86 19.62 12.88
C ASP A 340 -1.10 18.67 14.07
N TYR A 341 -0.60 17.43 13.99
CA TYR A 341 -0.82 16.39 14.97
C TYR A 341 0.49 15.79 15.49
N PRO A 342 0.54 15.33 16.74
CA PRO A 342 1.71 14.64 17.28
C PRO A 342 2.04 13.34 16.55
N THR A 343 3.26 13.22 16.04
CA THR A 343 3.75 12.03 15.31
C THR A 343 5.05 11.47 15.90
N TYR A 344 5.52 10.35 15.35
CA TYR A 344 6.89 9.84 15.50
C TYR A 344 7.89 10.46 14.54
N LYS A 345 7.50 11.39 13.66
CA LYS A 345 8.38 11.92 12.60
C LYS A 345 9.71 12.46 13.15
N ARG A 346 9.67 13.30 14.18
CA ARG A 346 10.89 13.82 14.85
C ARG A 346 11.72 12.71 15.49
N THR A 347 11.09 11.64 15.98
CA THR A 347 11.78 10.46 16.51
C THR A 347 12.52 9.74 15.39
N PHE A 348 11.86 9.49 14.24
CA PHE A 348 12.50 8.87 13.08
C PHE A 348 13.66 9.69 12.53
N GLU A 349 13.51 11.03 12.47
CA GLU A 349 14.58 11.93 12.03
C GLU A 349 15.80 11.89 12.95
N ARG A 350 15.59 11.89 14.27
CA ARG A 350 16.67 11.78 15.27
C ARG A 350 17.37 10.41 15.21
N LEU A 351 16.60 9.35 14.97
CA LEU A 351 17.10 7.98 14.88
C LEU A 351 17.50 7.57 13.46
N ARG A 352 17.66 8.52 12.52
CA ARG A 352 17.99 8.22 11.13
C ARG A 352 19.23 7.32 10.98
N PRO A 353 20.35 7.52 11.72
CA PRO A 353 21.50 6.60 11.62
C PRO A 353 21.14 5.15 12.00
N PHE A 354 20.31 4.97 13.01
CA PHE A 354 19.85 3.66 13.46
C PHE A 354 18.97 2.99 12.39
N PHE A 355 17.97 3.70 11.85
CA PHE A 355 17.11 3.15 10.79
C PHE A 355 17.88 2.90 9.49
N PHE A 356 18.88 3.73 9.17
CA PHE A 356 19.74 3.50 8.01
C PHE A 356 20.54 2.21 8.14
N LEU A 357 21.06 1.90 9.34
CA LEU A 357 21.73 0.62 9.60
C LEU A 357 20.77 -0.56 9.44
N LEU A 358 19.54 -0.43 9.93
CA LEU A 358 18.51 -1.47 9.78
C LEU A 358 18.10 -1.68 8.32
N TYR A 359 17.94 -0.60 7.56
CA TYR A 359 17.70 -0.63 6.11
C TYR A 359 18.82 -1.36 5.37
N LYS A 360 20.09 -1.03 5.66
CA LYS A 360 21.24 -1.72 5.06
C LYS A 360 21.31 -3.22 5.38
N LYS A 361 20.67 -3.65 6.47
CA LYS A 361 20.54 -5.07 6.87
C LYS A 361 19.25 -5.75 6.36
N GLY A 362 18.38 -5.00 5.66
CA GLY A 362 17.13 -5.50 5.07
C GLY A 362 15.94 -5.58 6.03
N TYR A 363 15.96 -4.84 7.14
CA TYR A 363 14.88 -4.86 8.15
C TYR A 363 13.84 -3.75 7.96
N VAL A 364 14.19 -2.69 7.23
CA VAL A 364 13.36 -1.50 6.94
C VAL A 364 13.16 -1.36 5.46
#